data_AF-A0A403T865-F1
#
_entry.id   AF-A0A403T865-F1
#
_cell.length_a   1.000
_cell.length_b   1.000
_cell.length_c   1.000
_cell.angle_alpha   90.00
_cell.angle_beta   90.00
_cell.angle_gamma   90.00
#
_symmetry.space_group_name_H-M   'P 1'
#
loop_
_entity.id
_entity.type
_entity.pdbx_description
1 polymer ?
#
loop_
_entity_poly.entity_id
_entity_poly.type
_entity_poly.pdbx_seq_one_letter_code
_entity_poly.pdbx_strand_id
1 'polypeptide(L)'
;MAKYNKPVFVNELISDRKIKTASKFIAYKTWNDPSLWFAEVTDDGNAFFHWHQGRKSEGHKDTIINYISKDGQKWQAIIKDYVFFHSPEGDNTRGHHDTVIHYISGDNNLYEGSFAEWYDE
;
A
#
# COMPACT_ATOMS: atom_id res chain seq x y z
N MET A 1 -5.92 19.10 -10.24
CA MET A 1 -5.46 19.36 -8.86
C MET A 1 -5.33 18.02 -8.19
N ALA A 2 -4.23 17.78 -7.46
CA ALA A 2 -4.08 16.56 -6.68
C ALA A 2 -5.12 16.53 -5.55
N LYS A 3 -5.66 15.35 -5.24
CA LYS A 3 -6.62 15.15 -4.15
C LYS A 3 -6.03 15.45 -2.77
N TYR A 4 -4.73 15.19 -2.62
CA TYR A 4 -3.93 15.44 -1.42
C TYR A 4 -2.67 16.24 -1.81
N ASN A 5 -2.25 17.17 -0.97
CA ASN A 5 -1.01 17.93 -1.15
C ASN A 5 0.17 17.28 -0.41
N LYS A 6 -0.10 16.73 0.77
CA LYS A 6 0.84 16.00 1.65
C LYS A 6 0.23 14.64 2.01
N PRO A 7 0.12 13.71 1.04
CA PRO A 7 -0.48 12.41 1.28
C PRO A 7 0.34 11.58 2.26
N VAL A 8 -0.34 10.91 3.17
CA VAL A 8 0.20 9.86 4.03
C VAL A 8 -0.68 8.63 3.99
N PHE A 9 -0.06 7.47 4.22
CA PHE A 9 -0.77 6.28 4.62
C PHE A 9 -1.13 6.36 6.09
N VAL A 10 -2.38 6.05 6.39
CA VAL A 10 -2.85 5.74 7.73
C VAL A 10 -2.98 4.23 7.82
N ASN A 11 -2.06 3.61 8.58
CA ASN A 11 -1.98 2.17 8.75
C ASN A 11 -2.56 1.78 10.11
N GLU A 12 -3.62 1.00 10.09
CA GLU A 12 -4.32 0.55 11.29
C GLU A 12 -4.22 -0.97 11.43
N LEU A 13 -3.80 -1.43 12.61
CA LEU A 13 -3.68 -2.85 12.90
C LEU A 13 -5.08 -3.48 13.05
N ILE A 14 -5.37 -4.52 12.27
CA ILE A 14 -6.71 -5.13 12.28
C ILE A 14 -7.03 -5.80 13.62
N SER A 15 -6.05 -6.43 14.28
CA SER A 15 -6.27 -7.12 15.55
C SER A 15 -6.41 -6.19 16.76
N ASP A 16 -5.93 -4.95 16.66
CA ASP A 16 -6.13 -3.91 17.65
C ASP A 16 -6.21 -2.54 16.95
N ARG A 17 -7.44 -2.10 16.68
CA ARG A 17 -7.76 -0.84 15.98
C ARG A 17 -7.33 0.41 16.77
N LYS A 18 -6.85 0.27 18.01
CA LYS A 18 -6.21 1.40 18.73
C LYS A 18 -4.80 1.69 18.22
N ILE A 19 -4.15 0.72 17.56
CA ILE A 19 -2.81 0.88 17.00
C ILE A 19 -2.95 1.42 15.58
N LYS A 20 -2.66 2.72 15.44
CA LYS A 20 -2.68 3.45 14.18
C LYS A 20 -1.39 4.24 14.01
N THR A 21 -0.86 4.26 12.79
CA THR A 21 0.31 5.07 12.42
C THR A 21 0.01 5.90 11.18
N ALA A 22 0.57 7.11 11.10
CA ALA A 22 0.63 7.89 9.88
C ALA A 22 2.06 7.81 9.34
N SER A 23 2.23 7.44 8.07
CA SER A 23 3.53 7.24 7.44
C SER A 23 3.48 7.63 5.97
N LYS A 24 4.63 8.03 5.39
CA LYS A 24 4.73 8.26 3.94
C LYS A 24 4.63 6.96 3.14
N PHE A 25 4.83 5.81 3.79
CA PHE A 25 4.87 4.51 3.14
C PHE A 25 4.17 3.43 3.94
N ILE A 26 3.81 2.35 3.23
CA ILE A 26 3.51 1.06 3.85
C ILE A 26 4.73 0.14 3.74
N ALA A 27 4.93 -0.70 4.77
CA ALA A 27 5.88 -1.80 4.74
C ALA A 27 5.09 -3.09 4.59
N TYR A 28 5.30 -3.85 3.52
CA TYR A 28 4.42 -4.95 3.14
C TYR A 28 5.20 -6.16 2.64
N LYS A 29 4.57 -7.33 2.75
CA LYS A 29 5.03 -8.55 2.09
C LYS A 29 4.38 -8.69 0.73
N THR A 30 5.21 -8.93 -0.27
CA THR A 30 4.77 -9.26 -1.61
C THR A 30 4.79 -10.78 -1.81
N TRP A 31 4.04 -11.28 -2.80
CA TRP A 31 3.94 -12.72 -3.08
C TRP A 31 4.92 -13.21 -4.16
N ASN A 32 5.60 -12.31 -4.86
CA ASN A 32 6.57 -12.63 -5.90
C ASN A 32 8.04 -12.53 -5.42
N ASP A 33 8.28 -12.07 -4.19
CA ASP A 33 9.58 -11.95 -3.55
C ASP A 33 9.42 -12.09 -2.01
N PRO A 34 10.20 -12.95 -1.33
CA PRO A 34 10.14 -13.11 0.13
C PRO A 34 10.65 -11.91 0.94
N SER A 35 11.27 -10.90 0.31
CA SER A 35 11.81 -9.72 0.99
C SER A 35 10.73 -8.84 1.62
N LEU A 36 11.13 -8.01 2.59
CA LEU A 36 10.30 -6.90 3.05
C LEU A 36 10.36 -5.76 2.03
N TRP A 37 9.19 -5.35 1.55
CA TRP A 37 9.02 -4.25 0.62
C TRP A 37 8.39 -3.03 1.28
N PHE A 38 8.60 -1.89 0.65
CA PHE A 38 8.04 -0.61 1.04
C PHE A 38 7.50 0.09 -0.19
N ALA A 39 6.37 0.79 -0.03
CA ALA A 39 5.77 1.58 -1.09
C ALA A 39 5.29 2.92 -0.54
N GLU A 40 5.70 4.01 -1.19
CA GLU A 40 5.07 5.33 -1.03
C GLU A 40 4.31 5.71 -2.29
N VAL A 41 3.25 6.50 -2.13
CA VAL A 41 2.50 7.00 -3.28
C VAL A 41 3.22 8.21 -3.89
N THR A 42 3.26 8.22 -5.22
CA THR A 42 3.86 9.26 -6.04
C THR A 42 2.87 9.67 -7.14
N ASP A 43 3.28 10.61 -8.01
CA ASP A 43 2.47 11.10 -9.12
C ASP A 43 1.04 11.49 -8.71
N ASP A 44 0.91 12.26 -7.63
CA ASP A 44 -0.37 12.76 -7.15
C ASP A 44 -1.44 11.66 -7.00
N GLY A 45 -1.04 10.47 -6.52
CA GLY A 45 -1.96 9.36 -6.30
C GLY A 45 -2.10 8.37 -7.46
N ASN A 46 -1.19 8.39 -8.44
CA ASN A 46 -1.31 7.58 -9.66
C ASN A 46 -0.15 6.60 -9.87
N ALA A 47 0.83 6.57 -8.96
CA ALA A 47 1.91 5.60 -8.98
C ALA A 47 2.41 5.32 -7.56
N PHE A 48 3.23 4.29 -7.45
CA PHE A 48 4.00 3.93 -6.28
C PHE A 48 5.49 4.07 -6.58
N PHE A 49 6.27 4.39 -5.56
CA PHE A 49 7.71 4.16 -5.56
C PHE A 49 8.02 3.02 -4.59
N HIS A 50 8.56 1.94 -5.13
CA HIS A 50 8.87 0.71 -4.41
C HIS A 50 10.36 0.62 -4.07
N TRP A 51 10.66 0.11 -2.88
CA TRP A 51 12.00 -0.34 -2.52
C TRP A 51 11.93 -1.52 -1.56
N HIS A 52 13.01 -2.29 -1.45
CA HIS A 52 13.05 -3.45 -0.56
C HIS A 52 14.24 -3.38 0.41
N GLN A 53 14.13 -4.14 1.50
CA GLN A 53 15.20 -4.30 2.50
C GLN A 53 15.75 -2.97 3.05
N GLY A 54 14.90 -1.92 3.08
CA GLY A 54 15.27 -0.58 3.56
C GLY A 54 16.15 0.23 2.60
N ARG A 55 16.48 -0.28 1.41
CA ARG A 55 17.39 0.38 0.45
C ARG A 55 16.65 1.25 -0.55
N LYS A 56 16.18 2.42 -0.11
CA LYS A 56 15.38 3.32 -0.96
C LYS A 56 16.12 3.81 -2.23
N SER A 57 17.45 3.88 -2.20
CA SER A 57 18.29 4.24 -3.36
C SER A 57 18.23 3.23 -4.52
N GLU A 58 17.84 1.99 -4.23
CA GLU A 58 17.69 0.92 -5.24
C GLU A 58 16.22 0.81 -5.72
N GLY A 59 15.36 1.74 -5.29
CA GLY A 59 13.94 1.72 -5.61
C GLY A 59 13.61 2.08 -7.05
N HIS A 60 12.37 1.80 -7.42
CA HIS A 60 11.83 2.09 -8.74
C HIS A 60 10.37 2.53 -8.64
N LYS A 61 9.91 3.21 -9.68
CA LYS A 61 8.52 3.61 -9.83
C LYS A 61 7.74 2.53 -10.56
N ASP A 62 6.52 2.26 -10.10
CA ASP A 62 5.57 1.34 -10.71
C ASP A 62 4.15 1.85 -10.46
N THR A 63 3.16 1.37 -11.19
CA THR A 63 1.74 1.61 -10.91
C THR A 63 1.11 0.44 -10.16
N ILE A 64 1.83 -0.67 -10.01
CA ILE A 64 1.35 -1.93 -9.45
C ILE A 64 1.96 -2.19 -8.07
N ILE A 65 1.11 -2.58 -7.12
CA ILE A 65 1.55 -3.18 -5.85
C ILE A 65 1.03 -4.62 -5.74
N ASN A 66 1.94 -5.57 -5.56
CA ASN A 66 1.62 -6.98 -5.30
C ASN A 66 1.71 -7.25 -3.80
N TYR A 67 0.65 -7.76 -3.17
CA TYR A 67 0.60 -7.93 -1.71
C TYR A 67 -0.12 -9.21 -1.30
N ILE A 68 0.22 -9.70 -0.11
CA ILE A 68 -0.45 -10.85 0.51
C ILE A 68 -1.53 -10.35 1.46
N SER A 69 -2.73 -10.90 1.37
CA SER A 69 -3.83 -10.61 2.31
C SER A 69 -3.80 -11.56 3.52
N LYS A 70 -4.72 -11.35 4.48
CA LYS A 70 -4.84 -12.14 5.73
C LYS A 70 -4.76 -13.64 5.53
N ASP A 71 -5.47 -14.15 4.53
CA ASP A 71 -5.67 -15.58 4.31
C ASP A 71 -4.58 -16.17 3.40
N GLY A 72 -3.49 -15.44 3.18
CA GLY A 72 -2.40 -15.84 2.29
C GLY A 72 -2.71 -15.68 0.81
N GLN A 73 -3.87 -15.08 0.46
CA GLN A 73 -4.23 -14.85 -0.93
C GLN A 73 -3.31 -13.81 -1.56
N LYS A 74 -3.00 -14.02 -2.84
CA LYS A 74 -2.16 -13.15 -3.64
C LYS A 74 -3.04 -12.11 -4.31
N TRP A 75 -2.75 -10.85 -4.06
CA TRP A 75 -3.46 -9.73 -4.62
C TRP A 75 -2.51 -8.81 -5.37
N GLN A 76 -3.05 -8.15 -6.37
CA GLN A 76 -2.43 -7.05 -7.07
C GLN A 76 -3.35 -5.84 -6.92
N ALA A 77 -2.79 -4.65 -6.77
CA ALA A 77 -3.54 -3.42 -6.91
C ALA A 77 -2.83 -2.45 -7.84
N ILE A 78 -3.61 -1.72 -8.63
CA ILE A 78 -3.16 -0.47 -9.25
C ILE A 78 -3.75 0.72 -8.49
N ILE A 79 -3.15 1.89 -8.63
CA ILE A 79 -3.63 3.12 -7.99
C ILE A 79 -3.95 4.21 -9.01
N LYS A 80 -5.07 4.89 -8.82
CA LYS A 80 -5.45 6.09 -9.57
C LYS A 80 -6.20 7.04 -8.67
N ASP A 81 -5.78 8.29 -8.62
CA ASP A 81 -6.37 9.32 -7.75
C ASP A 81 -6.58 8.86 -6.30
N TYR A 82 -5.57 8.18 -5.74
CA TYR A 82 -5.59 7.61 -4.38
C TYR A 82 -6.74 6.61 -4.13
N VAL A 83 -7.21 5.94 -5.18
CA VAL A 83 -8.14 4.82 -5.11
C VAL A 83 -7.43 3.59 -5.67
N PHE A 84 -7.46 2.50 -4.92
CA PHE A 84 -6.94 1.22 -5.36
C PHE A 84 -7.95 0.54 -6.28
N PHE A 85 -7.46 -0.18 -7.28
CA PHE A 85 -8.22 -1.24 -7.94
C PHE A 85 -7.54 -2.56 -7.62
N HIS A 86 -8.17 -3.37 -6.79
CA HIS A 86 -7.65 -4.64 -6.31
C HIS A 86 -8.09 -5.76 -7.24
N SER A 87 -7.16 -6.58 -7.70
CA SER A 87 -7.40 -7.77 -8.52
C SER A 87 -6.74 -9.01 -7.90
N PRO A 88 -7.48 -10.11 -7.73
CA PRO A 88 -6.90 -11.36 -7.23
C PRO A 88 -5.91 -11.89 -8.27
N GLU A 89 -4.66 -12.14 -7.87
CA GLU A 89 -3.57 -12.59 -8.76
C GLU A 89 -3.35 -11.71 -10.01
N GLY A 90 -3.79 -10.46 -10.01
CA GLY A 90 -3.73 -9.58 -11.20
C GLY A 90 -4.87 -9.77 -12.21
N ASP A 91 -5.87 -10.62 -11.92
CA ASP A 91 -7.05 -10.80 -12.77
C ASP A 91 -8.03 -9.63 -12.63
N ASN A 92 -7.88 -8.65 -13.51
CA ASN A 92 -8.71 -7.45 -13.52
C ASN A 92 -10.19 -7.71 -13.82
N THR A 93 -10.56 -8.87 -14.37
CA THR A 93 -11.98 -9.21 -14.59
C THR A 93 -12.72 -9.48 -13.29
N ARG A 94 -11.98 -9.78 -12.22
CA ARG A 94 -12.49 -10.06 -10.88
C ARG A 94 -12.14 -8.96 -9.88
N GLY A 95 -11.68 -7.81 -10.38
CA GLY A 95 -11.24 -6.73 -9.54
C GLY A 95 -12.35 -5.81 -9.05
N HIS A 96 -12.02 -4.95 -8.09
CA HIS A 96 -12.92 -3.93 -7.55
C HIS A 96 -12.14 -2.70 -7.09
N HIS A 97 -12.82 -1.56 -7.03
CA HIS A 97 -12.26 -0.34 -6.46
C HIS A 97 -12.46 -0.27 -4.95
N ASP A 98 -11.44 0.19 -4.24
CA ASP A 98 -11.52 0.49 -2.81
C ASP A 98 -10.56 1.64 -2.43
N THR A 99 -10.85 2.30 -1.32
CA THR A 99 -10.03 3.34 -0.70
C THR A 99 -9.04 2.80 0.32
N VAL A 100 -9.16 1.51 0.67
CA VAL A 100 -8.26 0.84 1.60
C VAL A 100 -7.50 -0.32 0.95
N ILE A 101 -6.38 -0.71 1.53
CA ILE A 101 -5.61 -1.91 1.17
C ILE A 101 -5.37 -2.76 2.44
N HIS A 102 -5.72 -4.04 2.39
CA HIS A 102 -5.44 -5.00 3.47
C HIS A 102 -4.18 -5.80 3.15
N TYR A 103 -3.10 -5.58 3.89
CA TYR A 103 -1.80 -6.17 3.60
C TYR A 103 -1.16 -6.77 4.85
N ILE A 104 -0.38 -7.84 4.64
CA ILE A 104 0.54 -8.34 5.66
C ILE A 104 1.77 -7.45 5.71
N SER A 105 2.02 -6.85 6.87
CA SER A 105 3.16 -5.98 7.14
C SER A 105 4.44 -6.78 7.44
N GLY A 106 5.57 -6.09 7.53
CA GLY A 106 6.87 -6.68 7.86
C GLY A 106 6.93 -7.32 9.25
N ASP A 107 6.06 -6.91 10.17
CA ASP A 107 5.89 -7.50 11.50
C ASP A 107 5.00 -8.76 11.50
N ASN A 108 4.57 -9.23 10.33
CA ASN A 108 3.64 -10.34 10.10
C ASN A 108 2.19 -10.10 10.55
N ASN A 109 1.81 -8.87 10.89
CA ASN A 109 0.44 -8.55 11.22
C ASN A 109 -0.33 -8.02 10.01
N LEU A 110 -1.66 -8.17 10.05
CA LEU A 110 -2.56 -7.62 9.05
C LEU A 110 -2.88 -6.15 9.37
N TYR A 111 -2.60 -5.28 8.43
CA TYR A 111 -2.95 -3.86 8.50
C TYR A 111 -3.95 -3.49 7.42
N GLU A 112 -4.76 -2.48 7.71
CA GLU A 112 -5.52 -1.70 6.76
C GLU A 112 -4.79 -0.38 6.50
N GLY A 113 -4.37 -0.17 5.26
CA GLY A 113 -3.79 1.09 4.79
C GLY A 113 -4.86 1.93 4.11
N SER A 114 -4.96 3.21 4.46
CA SER A 114 -5.83 4.19 3.80
C SER A 114 -5.06 5.49 3.57
N PHE A 115 -5.57 6.39 2.73
CA PHE A 115 -4.92 7.69 2.48
C PHE A 115 -5.52 8.82 3.32
N ALA A 116 -4.66 9.70 3.81
CA ALA A 116 -5.05 10.95 4.45
C ALA A 116 -4.11 12.09 4.06
N GLU A 117 -4.53 13.33 4.36
CA GLU A 117 -3.70 14.53 4.24
C GLU A 117 -3.02 14.81 5.58
N TRP A 118 -1.72 15.09 5.55
CA TRP A 118 -0.99 15.60 6.71
C TRP A 118 -1.08 17.13 6.77
N TYR A 119 -1.54 17.66 7.90
CA TYR A 119 -1.49 19.10 8.20
C TYR A 119 -0.42 19.32 9.28
N ASP A 120 0.48 20.28 9.01
CA ASP A 120 1.34 20.79 10.06
C ASP A 120 0.47 21.64 11.01
N GLU A 121 0.74 21.56 12.32
CA GLU A 121 0.09 22.41 13.34
C GLU A 121 0.46 23.88 13.20
#